data_AF-A0A522BZB9-F1
#
_entry.id   AF-A0A522BZB9-F1
#
_cell.length_a   1.000
_cell.length_b   1.000
_cell.length_c   1.000
_cell.angle_alpha   90.00
_cell.angle_beta   90.00
_cell.angle_gamma   90.00
#
_symmetry.space_group_name_H-M   'P 1'
#
loop_
_entity.id
_entity.type
_entity.pdbx_description
1 polymer ?
#
loop_
_entity_poly.entity_id
_entity_poly.type
_entity_poly.pdbx_seq_one_letter_code
_entity_poly.pdbx_strand_id
1 'polypeptide(L)' 'MTDDAAQELAIRLRDAHRRIASLDLPESEKSRVARRLIALSDVAKTDLTRASARLDRLLADLDGG' A
#
# COMPACT_ATOMS: atom_id res chain seq x y z
N MET A 1 -1.44 20.86 5.61
CA MET A 1 -2.59 20.10 5.09
C MET A 1 -2.20 19.06 4.05
N THR A 2 -1.62 19.39 2.89
CA THR A 2 -1.17 18.35 1.91
C THR A 2 0.04 17.55 2.39
N ASP A 3 0.95 18.19 3.14
CA ASP A 3 2.11 17.52 3.75
C ASP A 3 1.70 16.46 4.77
N ASP A 4 0.68 16.76 5.60
CA ASP A 4 0.12 15.82 6.57
C ASP A 4 -0.51 14.60 5.88
N ALA A 5 -1.23 14.81 4.77
CA ALA A 5 -1.84 13.72 4.00
C ALA A 5 -0.78 12.85 3.32
N ALA A 6 0.30 13.45 2.81
CA ALA A 6 1.42 12.70 2.23
C ALA A 6 2.15 11.87 3.29
N GLN A 7 2.38 12.45 4.47
CA GLN A 7 3.04 11.77 5.58
C GLN A 7 2.18 10.62 6.13
N GLU A 8 0.88 10.84 6.30
CA GLU A 8 -0.07 9.79 6.69
C GLU A 8 -0.05 8.64 5.68
N LEU A 9 -0.13 8.94 4.38
CA LEU A 9 -0.07 7.92 3.35
C LEU A 9 1.26 7.15 3.37
N ALA A 10 2.38 7.82 3.62
CA ALA A 10 3.69 7.19 3.72
C ALA A 10 3.77 6.22 4.92
N ILE A 11 3.20 6.59 6.07
CA ILE A 11 3.09 5.73 7.26
C ILE A 11 2.26 4.49 6.89
N ARG A 12 1.09 4.69 6.29
CA ARG A 12 0.19 3.60 5.88
C ARG A 12 0.82 2.64 4.87
N LEU A 13 1.57 3.15 3.89
CA LEU A 13 2.31 2.32 2.93
C LEU A 13 3.38 1.47 3.62
N ARG A 14 4.08 2.04 4.60
CA ARG A 14 5.12 1.34 5.37
C ARG A 14 4.54 0.25 6.25
N ASP A 15 3.41 0.52 6.90
CA ASP A 15 2.70 -0.47 7.70
C ASP A 15 2.11 -1.59 6.84
N ALA A 16 1.56 -1.27 5.67
CA ALA A 16 1.13 -2.28 4.70
C ALA A 16 2.30 -3.20 4.29
N HIS A 17 3.46 -2.63 3.98
CA HIS A 17 4.67 -3.40 3.67
C HIS A 17 5.07 -4.36 4.79
N ARG A 18 5.06 -3.90 6.05
CA ARG A 18 5.38 -4.73 7.23
C ARG A 18 4.35 -5.85 7.44
N ARG A 19 3.07 -5.55 7.26
CA ARG A 19 1.98 -6.52 7.37
C ARG A 19 2.18 -7.65 6.38
N ILE A 20 2.38 -7.34 5.09
CA ILE A 20 2.60 -8.33 4.03
C ILE A 20 3.83 -9.21 4.31
N ALA A 21 4.92 -8.62 4.79
CA ALA A 21 6.11 -9.38 5.16
C ALA A 21 5.85 -10.39 6.31
N SER A 22 4.86 -10.12 7.14
CA SER A 22 4.47 -10.97 8.28
C SER A 22 3.37 -11.99 7.93
N LEU A 23 2.72 -11.86 6.76
CA LEU A 23 1.71 -12.82 6.32
C LEU A 23 2.37 -14.12 5.85
N ASP A 24 1.76 -15.26 6.18
CA ASP A 24 2.19 -16.57 5.68
C ASP A 24 1.63 -16.83 4.27
N LEU A 25 2.02 -15.97 3.33
CA LEU A 25 1.66 -16.08 1.92
C LEU A 25 2.80 -16.67 1.09
N PRO A 26 2.51 -17.31 -0.04
CA PRO A 26 3.53 -17.69 -1.02
C PRO A 26 4.37 -16.47 -1.45
N GLU A 27 5.68 -16.68 -1.64
CA GLU A 27 6.61 -15.60 -2.03
C GLU A 27 6.23 -14.92 -3.36
N SER A 28 5.60 -15.67 -4.27
CA SER A 28 5.05 -15.14 -5.53
C SER A 28 3.92 -14.14 -5.30
N GLU A 29 3.08 -14.39 -4.30
CA GLU A 29 1.98 -13.52 -3.92
C GLU A 29 2.50 -12.29 -3.17
N LYS A 30 3.40 -12.46 -2.19
CA LYS A 30 4.10 -11.34 -1.52
C LYS A 30 4.78 -10.42 -2.54
N SER A 31 5.47 -11.00 -3.52
CA SER A 31 6.12 -10.25 -4.61
C SER A 31 5.11 -9.47 -5.46
N ARG A 32 3.96 -10.05 -5.77
CA ARG A 32 2.90 -9.39 -6.55
C ARG A 32 2.31 -8.21 -5.77
N VAL A 33 2.07 -8.38 -4.47
CA VAL A 33 1.55 -7.31 -3.60
C VAL A 33 2.60 -6.21 -3.38
N ALA A 34 3.87 -6.57 -3.16
CA ALA A 34 4.96 -5.61 -3.02
C ALA A 34 5.14 -4.73 -4.27
N ARG A 35 5.06 -5.31 -5.48
CA ARG A 35 5.08 -4.52 -6.73
C ARG A 35 3.91 -3.55 -6.84
N ARG A 36 2.71 -3.95 -6.38
CA ARG A 36 1.54 -3.05 -6.34
C ARG A 36 1.78 -1.88 -5.38
N LEU A 37 2.38 -2.11 -4.20
CA LEU A 37 2.73 -1.04 -3.26
C LEU A 37 3.75 -0.03 -3.83
N ILE A 38 4.75 -0.52 -4.58
CA ILE A 38 5.70 0.36 -5.29
C ILE A 38 4.96 1.25 -6.29
N ALA A 39 4.08 0.67 -7.11
CA ALA A 39 3.29 1.44 -8.07
C ALA A 39 2.38 2.49 -7.39
N LEU A 40 1.84 2.19 -6.19
CA LEU A 40 1.07 3.15 -5.41
C LEU A 40 1.92 4.29 -4.87
N SER A 41 3.16 4.02 -4.50
CA SER A 41 4.10 5.04 -4.03
C SER A 41 4.45 6.03 -5.13
N ASP A 42 4.51 5.59 -6.39
CA ASP A 42 4.67 6.49 -7.53
C ASP A 42 3.42 7.32 -7.81
N VAL A 43 2.23 6.72 -7.71
CA VAL A 43 0.96 7.46 -7.85
C VAL A 43 0.85 8.54 -6.77
N ALA A 44 1.24 8.24 -5.53
CA ALA A 44 1.19 9.17 -4.40
C ALA A 44 1.96 10.48 -4.63
N LYS A 45 3.02 10.45 -5.46
CA LYS A 45 3.80 11.65 -5.83
C LYS A 45 2.98 12.66 -6.66
N THR A 46 1.92 12.19 -7.32
CA THR A 46 1.13 12.99 -8.27
C THR A 46 -0.33 13.15 -7.83
N ASP A 47 -0.88 12.13 -7.17
CA ASP A 47 -2.28 12.06 -6.75
C ASP A 47 -2.41 11.23 -5.46
N LEU A 48 -2.37 11.94 -4.34
CA LEU A 48 -2.49 11.37 -3.00
C LEU A 48 -3.85 10.69 -2.78
N THR A 49 -4.94 11.29 -3.27
CA THR A 49 -6.31 10.78 -3.10
C THR A 49 -6.46 9.44 -3.80
N ARG A 50 -5.98 9.34 -5.05
CA ARG A 50 -6.03 8.10 -5.82
C ARG A 50 -5.12 7.02 -5.25
N ALA A 51 -3.95 7.41 -4.73
CA ALA A 51 -3.06 6.48 -4.06
C ALA A 51 -3.68 5.91 -2.78
N SER A 52 -4.30 6.76 -1.95
CA SER A 52 -5.01 6.35 -0.74
C SER A 52 -6.16 5.36 -1.05
N ALA A 53 -7.05 5.72 -1.97
CA ALA A 53 -8.19 4.86 -2.32
C ALA A 53 -7.77 3.49 -2.87
N ARG A 54 -6.65 3.43 -3.60
CA ARG A 54 -6.11 2.16 -4.08
C ARG A 54 -5.41 1.36 -2.99
N LEU A 55 -4.76 2.02 -2.03
CA LEU A 55 -4.21 1.36 -0.86
C LEU A 55 -5.33 0.72 -0.03
N ASP A 56 -6.44 1.43 0.18
CA ASP A 56 -7.63 0.89 0.85
C ASP A 56 -8.14 -0.38 0.17
N ARG A 57 -8.28 -0.35 -1.16
CA ARG A 57 -8.70 -1.52 -1.93
C ARG A 57 -7.72 -2.69 -1.85
N LEU A 58 -6.41 -2.40 -1.85
CA LEU A 58 -5.38 -3.43 -1.73
C LEU A 58 -5.45 -4.12 -0.36
N LEU A 59 -5.61 -3.33 0.72
CA LEU A 59 -5.74 -3.88 2.06
C LEU A 59 -7.03 -4.71 2.22
N ALA A 60 -8.15 -4.25 1.65
CA ALA A 60 -9.38 -5.03 1.63
C ALA A 60 -9.25 -6.36 0.86
N ASP A 61 -8.51 -6.38 -0.26
CA ASP A 61 -8.21 -7.60 -1.03
C ASP A 61 -7.38 -8.61 -0.21
N LEU A 62 -6.48 -8.11 0.64
CA LEU A 62 -5.65 -8.95 1.53
C LEU A 62 -6.43 -9.46 2.76
N ASP A 63 -7.41 -8.70 3.24
CA ASP A 63 -8.21 -9.07 4.42
C ASP A 63 -9.39 -10.00 4.08
N GLY A 64 -9.81 -10.03 2.81
CA GLY A 64 -10.89 -10.90 2.33
C GLY A 64 -10.44 -12.19 1.64
N GLY A 65 -9.13 -12.48 1.63
CA GLY A 65 -8.50 -13.65 1.00
C GLY A 65 -8.17 -14.76 1.99
#